data_AF-A0A231RP60-F1
#
_entry.id   AF-A0A231RP60-F1
#
_cell.length_a   1.000
_cell.length_b   1.000
_cell.length_c   1.000
_cell.angle_alpha   90.00
_cell.angle_beta   90.00
_cell.angle_gamma   90.00
#
_symmetry.space_group_name_H-M   'P 1'
#
loop_
_entity.id
_entity.type
_entity.pdbx_description
1 polymer ?
#
loop_
_entity_poly.entity_id
_entity_poly.type
_entity_poly.pdbx_seq_one_letter_code
_entity_poly.pdbx_strand_id
1 'polypeptide(L)'
;MSYFITYGRVHLRFQSHSGMPSGPNCVMLKERKMRKKRGRSRMRAIEYPPAYIDYLAEYYGSRDYFECHEIMEEFWKENEWPEYRTCWLVLIRIAVCQYHSRRGNWTGAIKLMGKAADEAEPELFDRLGIDGGELAELLRRTAREWGEPDASYRDIDLPIRDERLLSAAKQRCLELGYTWNLPGLEAGEEVIHRHLTRDREEVVLARAESARLKALSRGIREPDTRP
;
A
#
# COMPACT_ATOMS: atom_id res chain seq x y z
N MET A 1 -6.17 17.02 -16.68
CA MET A 1 -5.41 18.05 -15.94
C MET A 1 -4.02 17.50 -15.69
N SER A 2 -3.06 17.90 -16.52
CA SER A 2 -1.66 17.47 -16.43
C SER A 2 -0.81 18.69 -16.09
N TYR A 3 -0.06 18.63 -14.98
CA TYR A 3 0.88 19.67 -14.62
C TYR A 3 2.30 19.17 -14.89
N PHE A 4 2.91 19.69 -15.95
CA PHE A 4 4.35 19.67 -16.19
C PHE A 4 4.94 20.95 -15.60
N ILE A 5 5.94 20.82 -14.71
CA ILE A 5 6.73 21.96 -14.24
C ILE A 5 8.14 21.81 -14.81
N THR A 6 8.49 22.72 -15.72
CA THR A 6 9.82 22.91 -16.30
C THR A 6 10.63 23.88 -15.43
N TYR A 7 11.87 23.52 -15.09
CA TYR A 7 12.82 24.44 -14.44
C TYR A 7 13.85 24.96 -15.46
N GLY A 8 13.77 26.26 -15.74
CA GLY A 8 14.66 27.00 -16.63
C GLY A 8 15.90 27.55 -15.93
N ARG A 9 17.05 26.98 -16.29
CA ARG A 9 18.38 27.57 -16.59
C ARG A 9 18.63 29.04 -16.17
N VAL A 10 19.54 29.24 -15.21
CA VAL A 10 20.19 30.54 -14.95
C VAL A 10 21.57 30.57 -15.62
N HIS A 11 21.81 31.56 -16.47
CA HIS A 11 23.11 31.88 -17.08
C HIS A 11 23.89 32.81 -16.14
N LEU A 12 25.14 32.47 -15.83
CA LEU A 12 26.11 33.39 -15.24
C LEU A 12 27.27 33.58 -16.23
N ARG A 13 27.37 34.81 -16.77
CA ARG A 13 28.54 35.32 -17.49
C ARG A 13 29.63 35.64 -16.48
N PHE A 14 30.85 35.18 -16.73
CA PHE A 14 32.06 35.69 -16.07
C PHE A 14 32.96 36.30 -17.15
N GLN A 15 33.30 37.58 -16.98
CA GLN A 15 34.30 38.29 -17.77
C GLN A 15 35.68 38.12 -17.11
N SER A 16 36.67 37.97 -17.97
CA SER A 16 38.10 37.85 -17.69
C SER A 16 38.75 39.20 -17.36
N HIS A 17 39.58 39.24 -16.33
CA HIS A 17 40.72 40.16 -16.31
C HIS A 17 41.98 39.52 -15.70
N SER A 18 43.07 39.83 -16.38
CA SER A 18 44.46 39.39 -16.29
C SER A 18 45.25 40.03 -15.15
N GLY A 19 46.25 39.31 -14.60
CA GLY A 19 47.33 39.92 -13.83
C GLY A 19 48.09 38.92 -12.93
N MET A 20 49.29 38.52 -13.36
CA MET A 20 50.37 37.92 -12.54
C MET A 20 51.46 38.98 -12.32
N PRO A 21 52.27 38.98 -11.23
CA PRO A 21 53.49 38.15 -11.23
C PRO A 21 54.08 37.67 -9.85
N SER A 22 54.96 36.65 -9.98
CA SER A 22 56.24 36.37 -9.29
C SER A 22 56.36 36.06 -7.78
N GLY A 23 57.03 34.93 -7.47
CA GLY A 23 57.88 34.75 -6.26
C GLY A 23 57.61 33.49 -5.41
N PRO A 24 58.60 32.62 -5.09
CA PRO A 24 58.35 31.28 -4.55
C PRO A 24 58.54 31.18 -3.02
N ASN A 25 57.59 30.59 -2.30
CA ASN A 25 57.85 29.53 -1.30
C ASN A 25 56.59 29.05 -0.58
N CYS A 26 56.54 27.72 -0.39
CA CYS A 26 56.04 27.05 0.81
C CYS A 26 54.61 27.37 1.29
N VAL A 27 53.60 26.67 0.76
CA VAL A 27 52.61 26.02 1.64
C VAL A 27 52.10 24.74 0.97
N MET A 28 52.56 23.59 1.48
CA MET A 28 51.84 22.33 1.37
C MET A 28 50.53 22.48 2.12
N LEU A 29 49.39 22.34 1.47
CA LEU A 29 48.16 21.74 2.02
C LEU A 29 47.03 21.78 1.00
N LYS A 30 46.43 20.59 0.83
CA LYS A 30 45.05 20.35 0.37
C LYS A 30 44.75 20.63 -1.11
N GLU A 31 45.14 19.69 -1.97
CA GLU A 31 44.29 19.27 -3.10
C GLU A 31 44.92 18.05 -3.78
N ARG A 32 44.55 16.84 -3.33
CA ARG A 32 44.66 15.57 -4.06
C ARG A 32 44.28 14.42 -3.14
N LYS A 33 42.97 14.14 -3.09
CA LYS A 33 42.35 12.80 -3.13
C LYS A 33 40.85 12.91 -2.84
N MET A 34 40.15 13.69 -3.66
CA MET A 34 38.78 13.37 -4.06
C MET A 34 38.84 12.09 -4.90
N ARG A 35 38.99 10.93 -4.26
CA ARG A 35 38.75 9.64 -4.91
C ARG A 35 38.53 8.54 -3.86
N LYS A 36 37.27 8.09 -3.81
CA LYS A 36 36.79 6.81 -3.25
C LYS A 36 37.05 6.57 -1.75
N LYS A 37 36.11 7.07 -0.94
CA LYS A 37 35.47 6.23 0.10
C LYS A 37 33.97 6.15 -0.18
N ARG A 38 33.62 5.46 -1.26
CA ARG A 38 32.32 4.77 -1.39
C ARG A 38 32.53 3.39 -0.76
N GLY A 39 31.99 3.21 0.43
CA GLY A 39 32.10 2.01 1.25
C GLY A 39 31.69 2.44 2.65
N ARG A 40 30.55 2.06 3.19
CA ARG A 40 29.73 0.87 3.02
C ARG A 40 28.32 1.34 3.39
N SER A 41 27.33 1.21 2.50
CA SER A 41 25.95 1.52 2.90
C SER A 41 25.64 0.59 4.07
N ARG A 42 25.51 1.12 5.29
CA ARG A 42 24.91 0.36 6.39
C ARG A 42 23.51 0.05 5.88
N MET A 43 23.26 -1.23 5.63
CA MET A 43 21.93 -1.76 5.37
C MET A 43 21.10 -1.34 6.59
N ARG A 44 20.35 -0.23 6.47
CA ARG A 44 19.35 0.11 7.48
C ARG A 44 18.38 -1.06 7.45
N ALA A 45 18.18 -1.72 8.58
CA ALA A 45 17.08 -2.65 8.71
C ALA A 45 15.82 -1.85 8.38
N ILE A 46 15.06 -2.29 7.37
CA ILE A 46 13.73 -1.76 7.15
C ILE A 46 12.92 -2.21 8.36
N GLU A 47 12.41 -1.25 9.11
CA GLU A 47 11.43 -1.48 10.15
C GLU A 47 10.06 -1.32 9.50
N TYR A 48 9.24 -2.37 9.56
CA TYR A 48 7.92 -2.36 8.96
C TYR A 48 6.94 -1.56 9.83
N PRO A 49 6.01 -0.81 9.23
CA PRO A 49 4.98 -0.11 9.99
C PRO A 49 4.18 -1.06 10.89
N PRO A 50 3.87 -0.70 12.15
CA PRO A 50 3.05 -1.52 13.04
C PRO A 50 1.71 -1.93 12.42
N ALA A 51 1.01 -1.00 11.75
CA ALA A 51 -0.25 -1.28 11.06
C ALA A 51 -0.13 -2.36 9.97
N TYR A 52 1.03 -2.45 9.30
CA TYR A 52 1.27 -3.51 8.32
C TYR A 52 1.46 -4.88 9.00
N ILE A 53 2.11 -4.91 10.16
CA ILE A 53 2.27 -6.13 10.97
C ILE A 53 0.91 -6.57 11.53
N ASP A 54 0.12 -5.63 12.07
CA ASP A 54 -1.23 -5.87 12.57
C ASP A 54 -2.16 -6.39 11.46
N TYR A 55 -2.10 -5.78 10.27
CA TYR A 55 -2.81 -6.27 9.08
C TYR A 55 -2.51 -7.74 8.81
N LEU A 56 -1.23 -8.14 8.77
CA LEU A 56 -0.84 -9.52 8.49
C LEU A 56 -1.24 -10.47 9.62
N ALA A 57 -1.20 -10.01 10.87
CA ALA A 57 -1.61 -10.80 12.01
C ALA A 57 -3.11 -11.11 11.97
N GLU A 58 -3.96 -10.12 11.66
CA GLU A 58 -5.39 -10.36 11.42
C GLU A 58 -5.62 -11.22 10.17
N TYR A 59 -4.87 -10.97 9.09
CA TYR A 59 -5.04 -11.67 7.81
C TYR A 59 -4.78 -13.18 7.90
N TYR A 60 -3.78 -13.60 8.67
CA TYR A 60 -3.41 -15.00 8.84
C TYR A 60 -3.90 -15.62 10.14
N GLY A 61 -4.06 -14.83 11.19
CA GLY A 61 -4.42 -15.29 12.53
C GLY A 61 -5.91 -15.46 12.71
N SER A 62 -6.65 -14.35 12.68
CA SER A 62 -8.10 -14.34 12.91
C SER A 62 -8.91 -14.60 11.64
N ARG A 63 -8.35 -14.27 10.47
CA ARG A 63 -9.06 -14.19 9.17
C ARG A 63 -10.21 -13.18 9.21
N ASP A 64 -10.06 -12.14 10.03
CA ASP A 64 -10.95 -10.97 10.04
C ASP A 64 -10.55 -10.01 8.90
N TYR A 65 -10.92 -10.38 7.68
CA TYR A 65 -10.63 -9.59 6.50
C TYR A 65 -11.29 -8.20 6.51
N PHE A 66 -12.31 -7.98 7.34
CA PHE A 66 -12.89 -6.65 7.51
C PHE A 66 -11.98 -5.78 8.39
N GLU A 67 -11.48 -6.33 9.50
CA GLU A 67 -10.48 -5.67 10.32
C GLU A 67 -9.22 -5.31 9.53
N CYS A 68 -8.73 -6.24 8.70
CA CYS A 68 -7.62 -5.98 7.80
C CYS A 68 -7.88 -4.75 6.90
N HIS A 69 -9.10 -4.60 6.39
CA HIS A 69 -9.49 -3.43 5.60
C HIS A 69 -9.43 -2.15 6.44
N GLU A 70 -9.97 -2.16 7.66
CA GLU A 70 -10.01 -0.96 8.51
C GLU A 70 -8.59 -0.50 8.88
N ILE A 71 -7.74 -1.41 9.36
CA ILE A 71 -6.34 -1.12 9.72
C ILE A 71 -5.59 -0.48 8.54
N MET A 72 -5.67 -1.10 7.36
CA MET A 72 -4.91 -0.61 6.21
C MET A 72 -5.52 0.65 5.59
N GLU A 73 -6.84 0.84 5.68
CA GLU A 73 -7.50 2.07 5.23
C GLU A 73 -7.12 3.27 6.11
N GLU A 74 -7.07 3.10 7.43
CA GLU A 74 -6.60 4.12 8.37
C GLU A 74 -5.16 4.51 8.05
N PHE A 75 -4.25 3.53 7.98
CA PHE A 75 -2.84 3.76 7.62
C PHE A 75 -2.68 4.47 6.26
N TRP A 76 -3.49 4.09 5.26
CA TRP A 76 -3.47 4.72 3.93
C TRP A 76 -3.97 6.18 3.95
N LYS A 77 -4.94 6.51 4.81
CA LYS A 77 -5.47 7.88 4.98
C LYS A 77 -4.44 8.78 5.65
N GLU A 78 -3.74 8.29 6.67
CA GLU A 78 -2.64 9.00 7.34
C GLU A 78 -1.48 9.30 6.38
N ASN A 79 -1.39 8.54 5.28
CA ASN A 79 -0.39 8.70 4.22
C ASN A 79 1.03 8.55 4.77
N GLU A 80 1.17 7.66 5.77
CA GLU A 80 2.45 7.18 6.22
C GLU A 80 3.04 6.32 5.10
N TRP A 81 4.22 6.71 4.61
CA TRP A 81 4.92 6.07 3.49
C TRP A 81 4.22 6.24 2.13
N PRO A 82 4.14 7.49 1.62
CA PRO A 82 3.41 7.81 0.39
C PRO A 82 3.95 7.11 -0.87
N GLU A 83 5.21 6.68 -0.89
CA GLU A 83 5.80 5.96 -2.01
C GLU A 83 5.23 4.55 -2.19
N TYR A 84 4.57 3.98 -1.16
CA TYR A 84 3.90 2.68 -1.21
C TYR A 84 2.37 2.80 -1.21
N ARG A 85 1.84 3.99 -1.46
CA ARG A 85 0.40 4.28 -1.40
C ARG A 85 -0.44 3.33 -2.26
N THR A 86 0.05 2.93 -3.43
CA THR A 86 -0.62 1.93 -4.29
C THR A 86 -0.62 0.54 -3.66
N CYS A 87 0.51 0.12 -3.05
CA CYS A 87 0.62 -1.18 -2.38
C CYS A 87 -0.38 -1.32 -1.23
N TRP A 88 -0.53 -0.29 -0.39
CA TRP A 88 -1.53 -0.28 0.67
C TRP A 88 -2.95 -0.42 0.10
N LEU A 89 -3.23 0.27 -1.00
CA LEU A 89 -4.51 0.16 -1.70
C LEU A 89 -4.76 -1.25 -2.27
N VAL A 90 -3.71 -1.93 -2.73
CA VAL A 90 -3.79 -3.33 -3.18
C VAL A 90 -4.06 -4.27 -2.01
N LEU A 91 -3.37 -4.11 -0.87
CA LEU A 91 -3.60 -4.91 0.34
C LEU A 91 -5.03 -4.73 0.90
N ILE A 92 -5.56 -3.51 0.90
CA ILE A 92 -6.97 -3.24 1.24
C ILE A 92 -7.89 -4.07 0.33
N ARG A 93 -7.66 -4.04 -0.99
CA ARG A 93 -8.50 -4.77 -1.94
C ARG A 93 -8.40 -6.28 -1.75
N ILE A 94 -7.22 -6.82 -1.49
CA ILE A 94 -7.06 -8.27 -1.23
C ILE A 94 -7.91 -8.70 -0.05
N ALA A 95 -7.88 -7.95 1.06
CA ALA A 95 -8.72 -8.24 2.22
C ALA A 95 -10.22 -8.16 1.89
N VAL A 96 -10.67 -7.09 1.22
CA VAL A 96 -12.08 -6.94 0.80
C VAL A 96 -12.51 -8.06 -0.16
N CYS A 97 -11.64 -8.49 -1.06
CA CYS A 97 -11.90 -9.60 -1.96
C CYS A 97 -12.12 -10.91 -1.19
N GLN A 98 -11.22 -11.24 -0.25
CA GLN A 98 -11.35 -12.42 0.61
C GLN A 98 -12.64 -12.38 1.45
N TYR A 99 -13.00 -11.20 1.97
CA TYR A 99 -14.26 -11.01 2.66
C TYR A 99 -15.48 -11.28 1.76
N HIS A 100 -15.46 -10.76 0.53
CA HIS A 100 -16.57 -10.95 -0.42
C HIS A 100 -16.68 -12.39 -0.93
N SER A 101 -15.57 -13.00 -1.33
CA SER A 101 -15.54 -14.37 -1.83
C SER A 101 -15.98 -15.38 -0.76
N ARG A 102 -15.53 -15.21 0.49
CA ARG A 102 -15.96 -16.04 1.63
C ARG A 102 -17.48 -16.00 1.85
N ARG A 103 -18.14 -14.89 1.50
CA ARG A 103 -19.59 -14.69 1.62
C ARG A 103 -20.36 -14.98 0.33
N GLY A 104 -19.73 -15.57 -0.68
CA GLY A 104 -20.35 -15.87 -1.98
C GLY A 104 -20.64 -14.65 -2.85
N ASN A 105 -20.15 -13.46 -2.51
CA ASN A 105 -20.28 -12.26 -3.35
C ASN A 105 -19.16 -12.22 -4.40
N TRP A 106 -19.26 -13.11 -5.40
CA TRP A 106 -18.25 -13.27 -6.45
C TRP A 106 -18.12 -12.05 -7.35
N THR A 107 -19.24 -11.42 -7.74
CA THR A 107 -19.23 -10.23 -8.61
C THR A 107 -18.38 -9.10 -8.03
N GLY A 108 -18.51 -8.84 -6.72
CA GLY A 108 -17.69 -7.85 -6.02
C GLY A 108 -16.22 -8.27 -5.91
N ALA A 109 -15.97 -9.53 -5.55
CA ALA A 109 -14.63 -10.08 -5.38
C ALA A 109 -13.81 -10.04 -6.69
N ILE A 110 -14.37 -10.52 -7.80
CA ILE A 110 -13.70 -10.56 -9.11
C ILE A 110 -13.30 -9.16 -9.58
N LYS A 111 -14.23 -8.20 -9.50
CA LYS A 111 -14.00 -6.82 -9.94
C LYS A 111 -12.84 -6.17 -9.17
N LEU A 112 -12.82 -6.34 -7.85
CA LEU A 112 -11.78 -5.76 -7.01
C LEU A 112 -10.45 -6.50 -7.15
N MET A 113 -10.47 -7.82 -7.34
CA MET A 113 -9.27 -8.63 -7.54
C MET A 113 -8.58 -8.28 -8.86
N GLY A 114 -9.33 -8.10 -9.95
CA GLY A 114 -8.78 -7.62 -11.22
C GLY A 114 -8.10 -6.26 -11.06
N LYS A 115 -8.74 -5.32 -10.36
CA LYS A 115 -8.14 -4.00 -10.07
C LYS A 115 -6.89 -4.09 -9.19
N ALA A 116 -6.88 -4.99 -8.21
CA ALA A 116 -5.70 -5.23 -7.38
C ALA A 116 -4.54 -5.80 -8.20
N ALA A 117 -4.84 -6.68 -9.16
CA ALA A 117 -3.85 -7.26 -10.06
C ALA A 117 -3.26 -6.24 -11.05
N ASP A 118 -4.07 -5.30 -11.54
CA ASP A 118 -3.64 -4.23 -12.46
C ASP A 118 -2.76 -3.18 -11.75
N GLU A 119 -3.02 -2.93 -10.46
CA GLU A 119 -2.31 -1.93 -9.65
C GLU A 119 -1.14 -2.52 -8.84
N ALA A 120 -0.91 -3.83 -8.89
CA ALA A 120 0.21 -4.45 -8.20
C ALA A 120 1.54 -4.00 -8.84
N GLU A 121 2.36 -3.28 -8.07
CA GLU A 121 3.68 -2.80 -8.47
C GLU A 121 4.77 -3.73 -7.89
N PRO A 122 5.32 -4.70 -8.65
CA PRO A 122 6.15 -5.76 -8.12
C PRO A 122 7.39 -5.26 -7.34
N GLU A 123 8.10 -4.28 -7.89
CA GLU A 123 9.33 -3.74 -7.30
C GLU A 123 9.06 -2.97 -6.00
N LEU A 124 7.83 -2.48 -5.80
CA LEU A 124 7.43 -1.87 -4.54
C LEU A 124 7.12 -2.94 -3.50
N PHE A 125 6.39 -3.98 -3.86
CA PHE A 125 6.09 -5.10 -2.97
C PHE A 125 7.34 -5.85 -2.51
N ASP A 126 8.34 -6.02 -3.39
CA ASP A 126 9.63 -6.62 -3.03
C ASP A 126 10.31 -5.84 -1.88
N ARG A 127 10.22 -4.50 -1.92
CA ARG A 127 10.73 -3.64 -0.84
C ARG A 127 9.89 -3.70 0.44
N LEU A 128 8.63 -4.12 0.33
CA LEU A 128 7.73 -4.39 1.44
C LEU A 128 7.81 -5.85 1.93
N GLY A 129 8.79 -6.63 1.49
CA GLY A 129 9.03 -7.99 1.96
C GLY A 129 8.05 -9.04 1.41
N ILE A 130 7.23 -8.70 0.42
CA ILE A 130 6.38 -9.63 -0.33
C ILE A 130 7.01 -9.81 -1.72
N ASP A 131 7.09 -11.03 -2.23
CA ASP A 131 7.44 -11.27 -3.62
C ASP A 131 6.41 -10.62 -4.54
N GLY A 132 6.78 -9.50 -5.14
CA GLY A 132 5.86 -8.71 -5.94
C GLY A 132 5.50 -9.38 -7.26
N GLY A 133 6.42 -10.15 -7.83
CA GLY A 133 6.20 -10.89 -9.08
C GLY A 133 5.20 -12.01 -8.88
N GLU A 134 5.42 -12.82 -7.85
CA GLU A 134 4.52 -13.90 -7.45
C GLU A 134 3.16 -13.37 -7.01
N LEU A 135 3.13 -12.26 -6.25
CA LEU A 135 1.88 -11.62 -5.85
C LEU A 135 1.06 -11.20 -7.07
N ALA A 136 1.66 -10.47 -8.01
CA ALA A 136 0.94 -9.98 -9.18
C ALA A 136 0.39 -11.13 -10.04
N GLU A 137 1.14 -12.22 -10.18
CA GLU A 137 0.67 -13.43 -10.87
C GLU A 137 -0.46 -14.14 -10.10
N LEU A 138 -0.33 -14.28 -8.79
CA LEU A 138 -1.34 -14.84 -7.89
C LEU A 138 -2.66 -14.07 -8.05
N LEU A 139 -2.65 -12.73 -7.95
CA LEU A 139 -3.87 -11.92 -8.09
C LEU A 139 -4.51 -12.07 -9.48
N ARG A 140 -3.72 -12.06 -10.56
CA ARG A 140 -4.23 -12.28 -11.93
C ARG A 140 -4.85 -13.65 -12.11
N ARG A 141 -4.21 -14.69 -11.57
CA ARG A 141 -4.74 -16.06 -11.61
C ARG A 141 -6.03 -16.16 -10.83
N THR A 142 -6.07 -15.67 -9.60
CA THR A 142 -7.27 -15.69 -8.75
C THR A 142 -8.44 -14.95 -9.39
N ALA A 143 -8.20 -13.78 -10.01
CA ALA A 143 -9.24 -13.05 -10.73
C ALA A 143 -9.88 -13.85 -11.87
N ARG A 144 -9.07 -14.66 -12.59
CA ARG A 144 -9.56 -15.55 -13.64
C ARG A 144 -10.34 -16.72 -13.06
N GLU A 145 -9.76 -17.43 -12.10
CA GLU A 145 -10.36 -18.60 -11.47
C GLU A 145 -11.72 -18.30 -10.82
N TRP A 146 -11.86 -17.14 -10.18
CA TRP A 146 -13.14 -16.73 -9.60
C TRP A 146 -14.21 -16.37 -10.65
N GLY A 147 -13.82 -16.15 -11.90
CA GLY A 147 -14.76 -15.94 -13.01
C GLY A 147 -15.34 -17.25 -13.57
N GLU A 148 -14.82 -18.40 -13.17
CA GLU A 148 -15.27 -19.70 -13.67
C GLU A 148 -16.55 -20.18 -12.95
N PRO A 149 -17.41 -21.00 -13.60
CA PRO A 149 -18.67 -21.46 -13.02
C PRO A 149 -18.55 -22.26 -11.72
N ASP A 150 -17.41 -22.89 -11.48
CA ASP A 150 -17.11 -23.73 -10.32
C ASP A 150 -16.23 -23.02 -9.28
N ALA A 151 -16.15 -21.68 -9.35
CA ALA A 151 -15.40 -20.87 -8.40
C ALA A 151 -15.78 -21.19 -6.95
N SER A 152 -14.76 -21.57 -6.17
CA SER A 152 -14.88 -21.87 -4.75
C SER A 152 -13.97 -20.97 -3.94
N TYR A 153 -14.41 -20.58 -2.74
CA TYR A 153 -13.58 -19.81 -1.83
C TYR A 153 -12.33 -20.60 -1.43
N ARG A 154 -11.19 -19.91 -1.41
CA ARG A 154 -9.92 -20.39 -0.87
C ARG A 154 -9.20 -19.23 -0.20
N ASP A 155 -8.40 -19.56 0.81
CA ASP A 155 -7.46 -18.59 1.36
C ASP A 155 -6.42 -18.21 0.31
N ILE A 156 -6.08 -16.92 0.27
CA ILE A 156 -4.98 -16.40 -0.54
C ILE A 156 -3.79 -16.27 0.40
N ASP A 157 -2.75 -17.05 0.16
CA ASP A 157 -1.49 -16.89 0.89
C ASP A 157 -0.63 -15.85 0.17
N LEU A 158 -0.38 -14.73 0.84
CA LEU A 158 0.53 -13.70 0.34
C LEU A 158 1.96 -14.26 0.32
N PRO A 159 2.72 -14.08 -0.78
CA PRO A 159 4.05 -14.63 -0.92
C PRO A 159 5.07 -13.80 -0.13
N ILE A 160 5.03 -13.88 1.20
CA ILE A 160 5.96 -13.17 2.09
C ILE A 160 7.35 -13.78 1.94
N ARG A 161 8.30 -12.94 1.49
CA ARG A 161 9.68 -13.34 1.20
C ARG A 161 10.66 -12.91 2.30
N ASP A 162 10.41 -11.77 2.95
CA ASP A 162 11.29 -11.31 4.04
C ASP A 162 10.97 -12.04 5.36
N GLU A 163 11.92 -12.83 5.86
CA GLU A 163 11.80 -13.57 7.12
C GLU A 163 11.53 -12.66 8.32
N ARG A 164 11.97 -11.40 8.30
CA ARG A 164 11.72 -10.43 9.37
C ARG A 164 10.26 -10.03 9.42
N LEU A 165 9.66 -9.79 8.25
CA LEU A 165 8.23 -9.50 8.14
C LEU A 165 7.40 -10.68 8.63
N LEU A 166 7.73 -11.88 8.13
CA LEU A 166 7.04 -13.11 8.51
C LEU A 166 7.13 -13.38 10.02
N SER A 167 8.32 -13.20 10.60
CA SER A 167 8.55 -13.40 12.03
C SER A 167 7.79 -12.36 12.87
N ALA A 168 7.80 -11.09 12.46
CA ALA A 168 7.05 -10.03 13.13
C ALA A 168 5.54 -10.30 13.11
N ALA A 169 4.99 -10.70 11.96
CA ALA A 169 3.57 -11.01 11.83
C ALA A 169 3.16 -12.23 12.66
N LYS A 170 3.99 -13.30 12.67
CA LYS A 170 3.78 -14.48 13.53
C LYS A 170 3.83 -14.15 15.02
N GLN A 171 4.82 -13.36 15.42
CA GLN A 171 4.94 -12.90 16.79
C GLN A 171 3.72 -12.07 17.20
N ARG A 172 3.25 -11.20 16.30
CA ARG A 172 2.06 -10.40 16.54
C ARG A 172 0.78 -11.25 16.66
N CYS A 173 0.61 -12.27 15.83
CA CYS A 173 -0.46 -13.25 16.02
C CYS A 173 -0.43 -13.86 17.42
N LEU A 174 0.74 -14.28 17.90
CA LEU A 174 0.89 -14.87 19.22
C LEU A 174 0.50 -13.89 20.33
N GLU A 175 0.90 -12.63 20.23
CA GLU A 175 0.53 -11.57 21.18
C GLU A 175 -0.98 -11.32 21.23
N LEU A 176 -1.64 -11.40 20.08
CA LEU A 176 -3.10 -11.28 19.95
C LEU A 176 -3.85 -12.57 20.33
N GLY A 177 -3.13 -13.66 20.64
CA GLY A 177 -3.71 -14.96 20.98
C GLY A 177 -4.21 -15.77 19.77
N TYR A 178 -3.79 -15.41 18.56
CA TYR A 178 -4.16 -16.10 17.33
C TYR A 178 -3.17 -17.23 16.98
N THR A 179 -3.68 -18.25 16.30
CA THR A 179 -2.83 -19.25 15.64
C THR A 179 -2.53 -18.79 14.22
N TRP A 180 -1.24 -18.73 13.84
CA TRP A 180 -0.84 -18.36 12.49
C TRP A 180 -1.40 -19.33 11.45
N ASN A 181 -1.93 -18.78 10.36
CA ASN A 181 -2.47 -19.52 9.21
C ASN A 181 -3.67 -20.41 9.55
N LEU A 182 -4.60 -19.90 10.36
CA LEU A 182 -5.90 -20.52 10.58
C LEU A 182 -6.62 -20.68 9.23
N PRO A 183 -7.27 -21.81 8.91
CA PRO A 183 -8.08 -21.91 7.70
C PRO A 183 -9.24 -20.90 7.71
N GLY A 184 -9.45 -20.16 6.63
CA GLY A 184 -10.44 -19.09 6.56
C GLY A 184 -11.90 -19.53 6.70
N LEU A 185 -12.18 -20.80 6.40
CA LEU A 185 -13.48 -21.46 6.63
C LEU A 185 -13.68 -21.89 8.08
N GLU A 186 -12.61 -21.97 8.87
CA GLU A 186 -12.65 -22.25 10.31
C GLU A 186 -12.75 -20.97 11.14
N ALA A 187 -12.67 -19.80 10.49
CA ALA A 187 -12.97 -18.52 11.13
C ALA A 187 -14.43 -18.54 11.59
N GLY A 188 -14.65 -18.41 12.91
CA GLY A 188 -16.01 -18.45 13.47
C GLY A 188 -16.92 -17.37 12.88
N GLU A 189 -18.23 -17.66 12.84
CA GLU A 189 -19.27 -16.71 12.38
C GLU A 189 -19.16 -15.35 13.10
N GLU A 190 -18.78 -15.37 14.37
CA GLU A 190 -18.50 -14.18 15.19
C GLU A 190 -17.36 -13.29 14.66
N VAL A 191 -16.38 -13.86 13.96
CA VAL A 191 -15.31 -13.12 13.28
C VAL A 191 -15.83 -12.59 11.95
N ILE A 192 -16.46 -13.45 11.15
CA ILE A 192 -17.02 -13.09 9.84
C ILE A 192 -18.01 -11.92 9.97
N HIS A 193 -18.81 -11.94 11.04
CA HIS A 193 -19.86 -10.97 11.33
C HIS A 193 -19.50 -9.95 12.40
N ARG A 194 -18.28 -9.96 12.95
CA ARG A 194 -17.85 -9.03 14.02
C ARG A 194 -18.15 -7.57 13.69
N HIS A 195 -17.90 -7.18 12.45
CA HIS A 195 -18.20 -5.85 11.96
C HIS A 195 -19.70 -5.49 12.14
N LEU A 196 -20.65 -6.42 11.97
CA LEU A 196 -22.10 -6.18 12.12
C LEU A 196 -22.50 -5.80 13.55
N THR A 197 -21.75 -6.27 14.54
CA THR A 197 -22.03 -6.03 15.96
C THR A 197 -21.24 -4.86 16.55
N ARG A 198 -20.36 -4.21 15.76
CA ARG A 198 -19.70 -2.97 16.16
C ARG A 198 -20.72 -1.82 16.18
N ASP A 199 -20.48 -0.85 17.06
CA ASP A 199 -21.17 0.42 16.98
C ASP A 199 -20.78 1.12 15.66
N ARG A 200 -21.78 1.52 14.88
CA ARG A 200 -21.63 2.09 13.53
C ARG A 200 -22.30 3.45 13.41
N GLU A 201 -22.64 4.10 14.53
CA GLU A 201 -23.31 5.42 14.50
C GLU A 201 -22.58 6.41 13.59
N GLU A 202 -21.25 6.49 13.70
CA GLU A 202 -20.43 7.37 12.86
C GLU A 202 -20.53 7.03 11.35
N VAL A 203 -20.49 5.74 11.00
CA VAL A 203 -20.61 5.27 9.60
C VAL A 203 -21.99 5.56 9.03
N VAL A 204 -23.04 5.38 9.83
CA VAL A 204 -24.43 5.68 9.44
C VAL A 204 -24.60 7.18 9.20
N LEU A 205 -24.07 8.02 10.07
CA LEU A 205 -24.07 9.48 9.93
C LEU A 205 -23.30 9.92 8.67
N ALA A 206 -22.10 9.39 8.44
CA ALA A 206 -21.29 9.71 7.27
C ALA A 206 -21.96 9.28 5.94
N ARG A 207 -22.66 8.13 5.93
CA ARG A 207 -23.45 7.68 4.77
C ARG A 207 -24.66 8.58 4.53
N ALA A 208 -25.36 8.99 5.59
CA ALA A 208 -26.49 9.91 5.48
C ALA A 208 -26.05 11.29 4.95
N GLU A 209 -24.92 11.81 5.43
CA GLU A 209 -24.32 13.04 4.94
C GLU A 209 -23.91 12.92 3.47
N SER A 210 -23.20 11.85 3.10
CA SER A 210 -22.81 11.58 1.70
C SER A 210 -24.02 11.46 0.77
N ALA A 211 -25.11 10.83 1.22
CA ALA A 211 -26.36 10.76 0.47
C ALA A 211 -27.01 12.13 0.33
N ARG A 212 -27.02 12.95 1.39
CA ARG A 212 -27.53 14.34 1.37
C ARG A 212 -26.76 15.21 0.38
N LEU A 213 -25.43 15.15 0.39
CA LEU A 213 -24.58 15.90 -0.53
C LEU A 213 -24.81 15.48 -1.99
N LYS A 214 -24.96 14.18 -2.26
CA LYS A 214 -25.33 13.67 -3.60
C LYS A 214 -26.73 14.11 -4.03
N ALA A 215 -27.68 14.22 -3.11
CA ALA A 215 -29.02 14.73 -3.41
C ALA A 215 -28.99 16.23 -3.74
N LEU A 216 -28.24 17.04 -2.97
CA LEU A 216 -28.04 18.46 -3.26
C LEU A 216 -27.35 18.68 -4.62
N SER A 217 -26.29 17.93 -4.92
CA SER A 217 -25.58 18.08 -6.20
C SER A 217 -26.41 17.67 -7.41
N ARG A 218 -27.38 16.75 -7.25
CA ARG A 218 -28.35 16.39 -8.30
C ARG A 218 -29.45 17.44 -8.48
N GLY A 219 -29.76 18.23 -7.45
CA GLY A 219 -30.72 19.33 -7.50
C GLY A 219 -30.15 20.61 -8.13
N ILE A 220 -28.82 20.78 -8.10
CA ILE A 220 -28.10 21.88 -8.77
C ILE A 220 -27.68 21.39 -10.15
N ARG A 221 -28.64 21.22 -11.06
CA ARG A 221 -28.34 21.11 -12.50
C ARG A 221 -28.60 22.50 -13.06
N GLU A 222 -27.53 23.22 -13.40
CA GLU A 222 -27.61 24.61 -13.89
C GLU A 222 -28.63 24.73 -15.04
N PRO A 223 -29.48 25.78 -15.06
CA PRO A 223 -30.36 26.02 -16.18
C PRO A 223 -29.52 26.21 -17.45
N ASP A 224 -29.89 25.49 -18.51
CA ASP A 224 -29.24 25.49 -19.82
C ASP A 224 -29.22 26.92 -20.39
N THR A 225 -28.12 27.63 -20.19
CA THR A 225 -27.85 28.93 -20.79
C THR A 225 -27.22 28.71 -22.16
N ARG A 226 -27.99 28.16 -23.10
CA ARG A 226 -27.63 28.23 -24.52
C ARG A 226 -28.35 29.43 -25.17
N PRO A 227 -27.60 30.31 -25.87
CA PRO A 227 -28.13 31.53 -26.47
C PRO A 227 -29.04 31.26 -27.67
#